data_AF-A0A7X3Z803-F1
#
_entry.id   AF-A0A7X3Z803-F1
#
_cell.length_a   1.000
_cell.length_b   1.000
_cell.length_c   1.000
_cell.angle_alpha   90.00
_cell.angle_beta   90.00
_cell.angle_gamma   90.00
#
_symmetry.space_group_name_H-M   'P 1'
#
loop_
_entity.id
_entity.type
_entity.pdbx_description
1 polymer ?
#
loop_
_entity_poly.entity_id
_entity_poly.type
_entity_poly.pdbx_seq_one_letter_code
_entity_poly.pdbx_strand_id
1 'polypeptide(L)' 'MGDAYIYDAIRSPRGKGRSAGSLHEVTPVKLSADLLNAMKRRNGLDGHAVEDVIWGNATQVKEQGGC' A
#
# COMPACT_ATOMS: atom_id res chain seq x y z
N MET A 1 11.41 -21.71 -15.62
CA MET A 1 10.33 -20.73 -15.37
C MET A 1 9.80 -21.05 -13.99
N GLY A 2 9.84 -20.09 -13.07
CA GLY A 2 9.39 -20.32 -11.68
C GLY A 2 7.87 -20.24 -11.57
N ASP A 3 7.30 -21.06 -10.68
CA ASP A 3 5.90 -20.92 -10.28
C ASP A 3 5.72 -19.64 -9.45
N ALA A 4 4.53 -19.04 -9.53
CA ALA A 4 4.19 -17.82 -8.80
C ALA A 4 3.26 -18.14 -7.63
N TYR A 5 3.64 -17.69 -6.43
CA TYR A 5 2.88 -17.92 -5.21
C TYR A 5 2.47 -16.59 -4.56
N ILE A 6 1.28 -16.57 -3.95
CA ILE A 6 0.82 -15.47 -3.10
C ILE A 6 1.07 -15.87 -1.66
N TYR A 7 2.01 -15.19 -0.99
CA TYR A 7 2.37 -15.47 0.40
C TYR A 7 1.53 -14.69 1.41
N ASP A 8 1.15 -13.46 1.08
CA ASP A 8 0.35 -12.60 1.96
C ASP A 8 -0.55 -11.65 1.16
N ALA A 9 -1.67 -11.26 1.76
CA ALA A 9 -2.57 -10.24 1.28
C ALA A 9 -3.12 -9.43 2.48
N ILE A 10 -3.01 -8.11 2.39
CA ILE A 10 -3.55 -7.17 3.39
C ILE A 10 -4.25 -6.00 2.69
N ARG A 11 -5.04 -5.24 3.45
CA ARG A 11 -5.70 -4.03 2.97
C ARG A 11 -5.96 -3.05 4.09
N SER A 12 -6.11 -1.78 3.75
CA SER A 12 -6.64 -0.78 4.68
C SER A 12 -8.16 -1.01 4.87
N PRO A 13 -8.76 -0.43 5.92
CA PRO A 13 -10.17 -0.11 5.91
C PRO A 13 -10.51 0.81 4.72
N ARG A 14 -11.78 0.83 4.31
CA ARG A 14 -12.26 1.78 3.30
C ARG A 14 -12.90 2.99 3.99
N GLY A 15 -12.35 4.17 3.74
CA GLY A 15 -12.94 5.44 4.15
C GLY A 15 -14.07 5.86 3.20
N LYS A 16 -15.05 6.61 3.71
CA LYS A 16 -16.08 7.24 2.85
C LYS A 16 -15.44 8.37 2.04
N GLY A 17 -15.70 8.43 0.73
CA GLY A 17 -15.20 9.48 -0.17
C GLY A 17 -15.92 10.81 -0.01
N ARG A 18 -15.82 11.43 1.17
CA ARG A 18 -16.39 12.75 1.51
C ARG A 18 -15.53 13.40 2.59
N SER A 19 -15.69 14.71 2.81
CA SER A 19 -14.89 15.46 3.78
C SER A 19 -14.92 14.88 5.20
N ALA A 20 -16.07 14.38 5.65
CA ALA A 20 -16.22 13.69 6.93
C ALA A 20 -15.85 12.18 6.88
N GLY A 21 -15.04 11.77 5.91
CA GLY A 21 -14.57 10.39 5.77
C GLY A 21 -13.38 10.12 6.69
N SER A 22 -13.32 8.94 7.31
CA SER A 22 -12.27 8.58 8.28
C SER A 22 -10.85 8.56 7.72
N LEU A 23 -10.69 8.51 6.40
CA LEU A 23 -9.39 8.54 5.73
C LEU A 23 -9.18 9.83 4.91
N HIS A 24 -10.07 10.83 5.04
CA HIS A 24 -10.00 12.03 4.21
C HIS A 24 -8.72 12.84 4.44
N GLU A 25 -8.22 12.85 5.67
CA GLU A 25 -7.00 13.57 6.07
C GLU A 25 -5.73 12.72 5.91
N VAL A 26 -5.85 11.46 5.48
CA VAL A 26 -4.71 10.57 5.32
C VAL A 26 -4.26 10.62 3.87
N THR A 27 -3.00 11.00 3.67
CA THR A 27 -2.44 11.05 2.32
C THR A 27 -2.36 9.64 1.72
N PRO A 28 -2.52 9.50 0.40
CA PRO A 28 -2.34 8.22 -0.30
C PRO A 28 -0.99 7.57 -0.03
N VAL A 29 0.10 8.35 -0.03
CA VAL A 29 1.46 7.87 0.29
C VAL A 29 1.54 7.30 1.70
N LYS A 30 0.88 7.95 2.67
CA LYS A 30 0.82 7.45 4.05
C LYS A 30 0.06 6.13 4.13
N LEU A 31 -1.06 5.99 3.43
CA LEU A 31 -1.79 4.72 3.33
C LEU A 31 -0.93 3.60 2.75
N SER A 32 -0.19 3.87 1.66
CA SER A 32 0.74 2.90 1.04
C SER A 32 1.85 2.49 2.01
N ALA A 33 2.51 3.47 2.65
CA ALA A 33 3.58 3.23 3.60
C ALA A 33 3.11 2.40 4.81
N ASP A 34 1.91 2.68 5.33
CA ASP A 34 1.36 1.93 6.46
C ASP A 34 1.08 0.47 6.11
N LEU A 35 0.60 0.19 4.89
CA LEU A 35 0.41 -1.18 4.42
C LEU A 35 1.76 -1.91 4.24
N LEU A 36 2.72 -1.29 3.54
CA LEU A 36 4.02 -1.91 3.32
C LEU A 36 4.76 -2.19 4.64
N ASN A 37 4.69 -1.26 5.60
CA ASN A 37 5.26 -1.45 6.94
C ASN A 37 4.55 -2.54 7.75
N ALA A 38 3.22 -2.68 7.60
CA ALA A 38 2.47 -3.77 8.22
C ALA A 38 2.87 -5.13 7.64
N MET A 39 2.98 -5.24 6.31
CA MET A 39 3.41 -6.45 5.61
C MET A 39 4.85 -6.84 5.99
N LYS A 40 5.77 -5.88 6.00
CA LYS A 40 7.17 -6.07 6.44
C LYS A 40 7.24 -6.66 7.84
N ARG A 41 6.55 -6.04 8.81
CA ARG A 41 6.55 -6.51 10.20
C ARG A 41 5.92 -7.88 10.36
N ARG A 42 4.80 -8.14 9.67
CA ARG A 42 4.06 -9.39 9.78
C ARG A 42 4.85 -10.59 9.26
N ASN A 43 5.62 -10.39 8.19
CA ASN A 43 6.38 -11.45 7.53
C ASN A 43 7.87 -11.45 7.90
N GLY A 44 8.31 -10.54 8.77
CA GLY A 44 9.70 -10.44 9.18
C GLY A 44 10.66 -10.14 8.03
N LEU A 45 10.25 -9.30 7.07
CA LEU A 45 11.09 -8.98 5.91
C LEU A 45 12.23 -8.04 6.32
N ASP A 46 13.46 -8.46 6.07
CA ASP A 46 14.71 -7.80 6.44
C ASP A 46 15.69 -7.73 5.25
N GLY A 47 16.65 -6.81 5.34
CA GLY A 47 17.60 -6.54 4.25
C GLY A 47 16.92 -6.18 2.92
N HIS A 48 17.25 -6.94 1.87
CA HIS A 48 16.79 -6.73 0.48
C HIS A 48 15.81 -7.81 0.01
N ALA A 49 14.93 -8.29 0.89
CA ALA A 49 13.97 -9.35 0.58
C ALA A 49 12.92 -8.97 -0.49
N VAL A 50 12.80 -7.70 -0.87
CA VAL A 50 11.88 -7.21 -1.89
C VAL A 50 12.68 -6.59 -3.03
N GLU A 51 12.51 -7.12 -4.23
CA GLU A 51 13.19 -6.64 -5.44
C GLU A 51 12.43 -5.50 -6.12
N ASP A 52 11.09 -5.56 -6.14
CA ASP A 52 10.25 -4.59 -6.83
C ASP A 52 8.90 -4.37 -6.12
N VAL A 53 8.31 -3.20 -6.31
CA VAL A 53 6.99 -2.81 -5.79
C VAL A 53 6.16 -2.25 -6.93
N ILE A 54 5.10 -2.97 -7.30
CA ILE A 54 4.16 -2.54 -8.35
C ILE A 54 2.90 -1.99 -7.69
N TRP A 55 2.65 -0.69 -7.89
CA TRP A 55 1.51 0.03 -7.29
C TRP A 55 0.51 0.52 -8.32
N GLY A 56 -0.74 0.06 -8.21
CA GLY A 56 -1.83 0.48 -9.10
C GLY A 56 -2.48 1.78 -8.62
N ASN A 57 -2.57 2.79 -9.50
CA ASN A 57 -3.33 4.01 -9.25
C ASN A 57 -4.02 4.48 -10.54
N ALA A 58 -5.33 4.76 -10.48
CA ALA A 58 -6.12 5.19 -11.63
C ALA A 58 -5.96 6.68 -11.98
N THR A 59 -5.61 7.53 -11.01
CA THR A 59 -5.49 8.99 -11.21
C THR A 59 -4.13 9.45 -10.74
N GLN A 60 -3.10 9.19 -11.54
CA GLN A 60 -1.69 9.44 -11.21
C GLN A 60 -1.30 10.91 -11.37
N VAL A 61 -1.97 11.80 -10.63
CA VAL A 61 -1.67 13.24 -10.62
C VAL A 61 -1.68 13.78 -9.19
N LYS A 62 -0.89 14.82 -8.95
CA LYS A 62 -0.78 15.49 -7.64
C LYS A 62 -0.51 14.47 -6.53
N GLU A 63 -1.23 14.56 -5.42
CA GLU A 63 -1.07 13.71 -4.25
C GLU A 63 -1.29 12.21 -4.54
N GLN A 64 -2.21 11.88 -5.45
CA GLN A 64 -2.45 10.51 -5.86
C GLN A 64 -1.27 9.94 -6.66
N GLY A 65 -0.57 10.77 -7.43
CA GLY A 65 0.63 10.37 -8.19
C GLY A 65 1.90 10.17 -7.35
N GLY A 66 1.87 10.52 -6.06
CA GLY A 66 3.02 10.36 -5.17
C GLY A 66 3.13 8.96 -4.53
N CYS A 67 2.17 8.07 -4.78
CA CYS A 67 2.16 6.71 -4.25
C CYS A 67 3.16 5.80 -4.95
#